data_AF-A0A4P7FAY8-F1
#
_entry.id   AF-A0A4P7FAY8-F1
#
_cell.length_a   1.000
_cell.length_b   1.000
_cell.length_c   1.000
_cell.angle_alpha   90.00
_cell.angle_beta   90.00
_cell.angle_gamma   90.00
#
_symmetry.space_group_name_H-M   'P 1'
#
loop_
_entity.id
_entity.type
_entity.pdbx_description
1 polymer ?
#
loop_
_entity_poly.entity_id
_entity_poly.type
_entity_poly.pdbx_seq_one_letter_code
_entity_poly.pdbx_strand_id
1 'polypeptide(L)' 'MSRETHLAALGQRHEALDKEISKELVHPAKDELKLAELKRRKLQLKDEIARLQGAPSPTLH' A
#
# COMPACT_ATOMS: atom_id res chain seq x y z
N MET A 1 10.70 2.83 21.88
CA MET A 1 9.90 3.51 20.85
C MET A 1 9.76 2.55 19.69
N SER A 2 8.58 1.94 19.62
CA SER A 2 8.41 0.53 19.28
C SER A 2 7.91 0.33 17.85
N ARG A 3 8.02 -0.91 17.35
CA ARG A 3 7.58 -1.36 16.01
C ARG A 3 6.17 -0.87 15.62
N GLU A 4 5.31 -0.65 16.61
CA GLU A 4 3.96 -0.09 16.48
C GLU A 4 3.91 1.29 15.84
N THR A 5 4.83 2.20 16.17
CA THR A 5 4.86 3.56 15.59
C THR A 5 5.15 3.51 14.08
N HIS A 6 6.04 2.61 13.67
CA HIS A 6 6.39 2.41 12.28
C HIS A 6 5.21 1.82 11.49
N LEU A 7 4.50 0.87 12.11
CA LEU A 7 3.31 0.23 11.54
C LEU A 7 2.16 1.23 11.38
N ALA A 8 1.92 2.08 12.38
CA ALA A 8 0.91 3.14 12.32
C ALA A 8 1.21 4.18 11.21
N ALA A 9 2.49 4.55 11.03
CA ALA A 9 2.90 5.44 9.95
C ALA A 9 2.71 4.80 8.56
N LEU A 10 3.04 3.52 8.41
CA LEU A 10 2.80 2.77 7.17
C LEU A 10 1.31 2.60 6.87
N GLY A 11 0.49 2.34 7.90
CA GLY A 11 -0.96 2.26 7.77
C GLY A 11 -1.59 3.56 7.27
N GLN A 12 -1.18 4.71 7.82
CA GLN A 12 -1.62 6.02 7.33
C GLN A 12 -1.22 6.27 5.88
N ARG A 13 0.02 5.93 5.50
CA ARG A 13 0.48 6.04 4.10
C ARG A 13 -0.34 5.15 3.17
N HIS A 14 -0.65 3.92 3.60
CA HIS A 14 -1.48 2.99 2.84
C HIS A 14 -2.90 3.53 2.65
N GLU A 15 -3.53 4.08 3.70
CA GLU A 15 -4.87 4.66 3.59
C GLU A 15 -4.91 5.88 2.65
N ALA A 16 -3.90 6.75 2.72
CA ALA A 16 -3.78 7.88 1.80
C ALA A 16 -3.71 7.40 0.34
N LEU A 17 -2.85 6.41 0.06
CA LEU A 17 -2.72 5.80 -1.26
C LEU A 17 -4.01 5.12 -1.73
N ASP A 18 -4.73 4.45 -0.84
CA ASP A 18 -6.02 3.82 -1.17
C ASP A 18 -7.09 4.84 -1.56
N LYS A 19 -7.15 5.97 -0.85
CA LYS A 19 -8.01 7.11 -1.17
C LYS A 19 -7.66 7.74 -2.52
N GLU A 20 -6.37 7.92 -2.81
CA GLU A 20 -5.92 8.41 -4.11
C GLU A 20 -6.29 7.45 -5.24
N ILE A 21 -6.04 6.15 -5.06
CA ILE A 21 -6.43 5.10 -6.01
C ILE A 21 -7.94 5.10 -6.25
N SER A 22 -8.74 5.18 -5.19
CA SER A 22 -10.21 5.20 -5.30
C SER A 22 -10.72 6.43 -6.04
N LYS A 23 -10.12 7.61 -5.79
CA LYS A 23 -10.43 8.82 -6.55
C LYS A 23 -10.07 8.69 -8.02
N GLU A 24 -8.88 8.18 -8.34
CA GLU A 24 -8.47 7.97 -9.73
C GLU A 24 -9.31 6.88 -10.40
N LEU A 25 -9.72 5.81 -9.71
CA LEU A 25 -10.58 4.77 -10.25
C LEU A 25 -11.97 5.26 -10.67
N VAL A 26 -12.53 6.19 -9.90
CA VAL A 26 -13.85 6.80 -10.14
C VAL A 26 -13.79 7.84 -11.25
N HIS A 27 -12.63 8.45 -11.50
CA HIS A 27 -12.47 9.39 -12.59
C HIS A 27 -12.52 8.67 -13.96
N PRO A 28 -13.40 9.08 -14.90
CA PRO A 28 -13.49 8.44 -16.22
C PRO A 28 -12.31 8.78 -17.15
N ALA A 29 -11.58 9.88 -16.88
CA ALA A 29 -10.34 10.27 -17.57
C ALA A 29 -9.09 9.87 -16.77
N LYS A 30 -9.10 8.66 -16.21
CA LYS A 30 -8.01 8.18 -15.37
C LYS A 30 -6.82 7.72 -16.20
N ASP A 31 -5.65 8.21 -15.83
CA ASP A 31 -4.38 7.67 -16.31
C ASP A 31 -4.22 6.24 -15.79
N GLU A 32 -4.41 5.25 -16.67
CA GLU A 32 -4.18 3.85 -16.34
C GLU A 32 -2.75 3.60 -15.84
N LEU A 33 -1.78 4.38 -16.36
CA LEU A 33 -0.39 4.35 -15.94
C LEU A 33 -0.24 4.75 -14.46
N LYS A 34 -0.87 5.85 -14.07
CA LYS A 34 -0.80 6.40 -12.71
C LYS A 34 -1.53 5.50 -11.72
N LEU A 35 -2.68 4.96 -12.12
CA LEU A 35 -3.39 3.94 -11.36
C LEU A 35 -2.53 2.67 -11.15
N ALA A 36 -1.80 2.23 -12.18
CA ALA A 36 -0.91 1.07 -12.08
C ALA A 36 0.26 1.34 -11.12
N GLU A 37 0.86 2.53 -11.18
CA GLU A 37 1.91 2.94 -10.23
C GLU A 37 1.39 3.00 -8.79
N LEU A 38 0.23 3.63 -8.56
CA LEU A 38 -0.37 3.72 -7.24
C LEU A 38 -0.68 2.33 -6.67
N LYS A 39 -1.28 1.43 -7.47
CA LYS A 39 -1.53 0.03 -7.07
C LYS A 39 -0.24 -0.70 -6.70
N ARG A 40 0.84 -0.50 -7.47
CA ARG A 40 2.16 -1.11 -7.20
C ARG A 40 2.74 -0.60 -5.89
N ARG A 41 2.64 0.71 -5.64
CA ARG A 41 3.07 1.35 -4.39
C ARG A 41 2.27 0.88 -3.18
N LYS A 42 0.94 0.75 -3.34
CA LYS A 42 0.05 0.17 -2.32
C LYS A 42 0.43 -1.27 -2.01
N LEU A 43 0.74 -2.08 -3.03
CA LEU A 43 1.18 -3.47 -2.84
C LEU A 43 2.49 -3.53 -2.04
N GLN A 44 3.47 -2.69 -2.37
CA GLN A 44 4.75 -2.63 -1.64
C GLN A 44 4.57 -2.22 -0.17
N LEU A 45 3.75 -1.20 0.10
CA LEU A 45 3.42 -0.81 1.48
C LEU A 45 2.75 -1.94 2.25
N LYS A 46 1.82 -2.67 1.61
CA LYS A 46 1.15 -3.82 2.21
C LYS A 46 2.13 -4.96 2.52
N ASP A 47 3.09 -5.22 1.62
CA ASP A 47 4.15 -6.21 1.81
C ASP A 47 5.09 -5.81 2.97
N GLU A 48 5.45 -4.53 3.04
CA GLU A 48 6.29 -3.99 4.11
C GLU A 48 5.58 -4.06 5.48
N ILE A 49 4.29 -3.74 5.53
CA ILE A 49 3.45 -3.93 6.73
C ILE A 49 3.39 -5.41 7.11
N ALA A 50 3.17 -6.31 6.15
CA ALA A 50 3.11 -7.75 6.41
C ALA A 50 4.44 -8.29 6.96
N ARG A 51 5.57 -7.86 6.39
CA ARG A 51 6.91 -8.19 6.90
C ARG A 51 7.12 -7.68 8.32
N LEU A 52 6.70 -6.45 8.62
CA LEU A 52 6.82 -5.86 9.95
C LEU A 52 5.90 -6.51 10.99
N GLN A 53 4.72 -6.97 10.55
CA GLN A 53 3.79 -7.77 11.34
C GLN A 53 4.28 -9.20 11.59
N GLY A 54 5.36 -9.63 10.93
CA GLY A 54 5.87 -10.99 11.07
C GLY A 54 4.98 -12.04 10.40
N ALA A 55 4.13 -11.62 9.46
CA ALA A 55 3.44 -12.57 8.60
C ALA A 55 4.50 -13.30 7.75
N PRO A 56 4.55 -14.65 7.77
CA PRO A 56 5.45 -15.38 6.90
C PRO A 56 4.99 -15.09 5.47
N SER A 57 5.73 -14.24 4.77
CA SER A 57 5.64 -14.15 3.31
C SER A 57 5.83 -15.59 2.81
N PRO A 58 4.90 -16.19 2.04
CA PRO A 58 5.17 -17.48 1.42
C PRO A 58 6.34 -17.24 0.50
N THR A 59 7.52 -17.62 0.99
CA THR A 59 8.73 -17.69 0.20
C THR A 59 8.37 -18.76 -0.82
N LEU A 60 8.12 -18.34 -2.06
CA LEU A 60 7.84 -19.23 -3.17
C LEU A 60 9.04 -20.18 -3.27
N HIS A 61 8.83 -21.46 -2.92
CA HIS A 61 9.79 -22.55 -3.07
C HIS A 61 9.11 -23.67 -3.85
#